data_AF-A0AA39V8B7-F1
#
_entry.id   AF-A0AA39V8B7-F1
#
_cell.length_a   1.000
_cell.length_b   1.000
_cell.length_c   1.000
_cell.angle_alpha   90.00
_cell.angle_beta   90.00
_cell.angle_gamma   90.00
#
_symmetry.space_group_name_H-M   'P 1'
#
loop_
_entity.id
_entity.type
_entity.pdbx_description
1 polymer ?
#
loop_
_entity_poly.entity_id
_entity_poly.type
_entity_poly.pdbx_seq_one_letter_code
_entity_poly.pdbx_strand_id
1 'polypeptide(L)'
;MGLKQQPWMWVFVGVLITIVSLESRWSEGCLEQERFALLQLKPFFSTFHELDSWVEGDHNSDCCQWDLRVECNDTTGRVILLDLYDTRGWNSEMGEWYLNASLFSPFQQLQSLDLSFNGIAGCVENEGLLPLPLILV
;
A
#
# COMPACT_ATOMS: atom_id res chain seq x y z
N MET A 1 -1.40 -52.97 -22.76
CA MET A 1 -2.53 -52.38 -22.02
C MET A 1 -2.69 -50.93 -22.46
N GLY A 2 -3.78 -50.58 -23.15
CA GLY A 2 -4.08 -49.20 -23.52
C GLY A 2 -4.85 -48.50 -22.40
N LEU A 3 -4.38 -47.33 -21.95
CA LEU A 3 -5.07 -46.52 -20.97
C LEU A 3 -6.38 -46.00 -21.59
N LYS A 4 -7.51 -46.53 -21.12
CA LYS A 4 -8.85 -46.12 -21.56
C LYS A 4 -9.08 -44.71 -21.01
N GLN A 5 -9.05 -43.70 -21.88
CA GLN A 5 -9.33 -42.32 -21.47
C GLN A 5 -10.77 -42.25 -20.97
N GLN A 6 -10.92 -41.93 -19.70
CA GLN A 6 -12.21 -41.82 -19.04
C GLN A 6 -12.67 -40.37 -19.08
N PRO A 7 -13.83 -40.05 -19.69
CA PRO A 7 -14.27 -38.67 -19.91
C PRO A 7 -14.56 -37.91 -18.60
N TRP A 8 -14.87 -38.62 -17.52
CA TRP A 8 -15.04 -38.00 -16.20
C TRP A 8 -13.74 -37.36 -15.69
N MET A 9 -12.57 -37.90 -16.02
CA MET A 9 -11.29 -37.29 -15.60
C MET A 9 -11.14 -35.88 -16.16
N TRP A 10 -11.58 -35.63 -17.39
CA TRP A 10 -11.50 -34.29 -17.99
C TRP A 10 -12.49 -33.29 -17.37
N VAL A 11 -13.66 -33.76 -16.95
CA VAL A 11 -14.63 -32.93 -16.20
C VAL A 11 -14.08 -32.55 -14.84
N PHE A 12 -13.51 -33.52 -14.10
CA PHE A 12 -12.87 -33.26 -12.82
C PHE A 12 -11.66 -32.33 -12.96
N VAL A 13 -10.82 -32.52 -13.98
CA VAL A 13 -9.69 -31.63 -14.28
C VAL A 13 -10.18 -30.21 -14.62
N GLY A 14 -11.24 -30.08 -15.43
CA GLY A 14 -11.84 -28.78 -15.74
C GLY A 14 -12.38 -28.05 -14.51
N VAL A 15 -13.08 -28.77 -13.63
CA VAL A 15 -13.59 -28.22 -12.36
C VAL A 15 -12.44 -27.80 -11.43
N LEU A 16 -11.40 -28.63 -11.29
CA LEU A 16 -10.18 -28.31 -10.53
C LEU A 16 -9.50 -27.05 -11.06
N ILE A 17 -9.36 -26.90 -12.39
CA ILE A 17 -8.77 -25.70 -13.00
C ILE A 17 -9.61 -24.46 -12.70
N THR A 18 -10.95 -24.54 -12.76
CA THR A 18 -11.81 -23.39 -12.43
C THR A 18 -11.73 -22.98 -10.97
N ILE A 19 -11.63 -23.94 -10.03
CA ILE A 19 -11.49 -23.66 -8.59
C ILE A 19 -10.14 -22.99 -8.31
N VAL A 20 -9.04 -23.52 -8.86
CA VAL A 20 -7.69 -22.95 -8.71
C VAL A 20 -7.59 -21.55 -9.35
N SER A 21 -8.34 -21.29 -10.43
CA SER A 21 -8.39 -19.97 -11.08
C SER A 21 -9.19 -18.93 -10.26
N LEU A 22 -10.14 -19.37 -9.41
CA LEU A 22 -10.84 -18.49 -8.48
C LEU A 22 -9.98 -18.16 -7.24
N GLU A 23 -9.12 -19.08 -6.82
CA GLU A 23 -8.26 -18.92 -5.63
C GLU A 23 -6.94 -18.18 -5.91
N SER A 24 -6.57 -17.97 -7.17
CA SER A 24 -5.30 -17.31 -7.54
C SER A 24 -5.39 -15.78 -7.66
N ARG A 25 -6.50 -15.17 -7.24
CA ARG A 25 -6.72 -13.72 -7.27
C ARG A 25 -6.80 -13.11 -5.87
N TRP A 26 -5.92 -13.54 -4.98
CA TRP A 26 -5.67 -12.87 -3.73
C TRP A 26 -4.27 -12.29 -3.87
N SER A 27 -4.18 -10.95 -3.96
CA SER A 27 -2.90 -10.26 -4.06
C SER A 27 -2.04 -10.69 -2.87
N GLU A 28 -0.79 -11.08 -3.12
CA GLU A 28 0.23 -11.20 -2.07
C GLU A 28 0.59 -9.78 -1.58
N GLY A 29 -0.37 -9.10 -0.97
CA GLY A 29 -0.31 -7.71 -0.55
C GLY A 29 0.39 -6.71 -1.49
N CYS A 30 1.00 -5.68 -0.90
CA CYS A 30 1.85 -4.73 -1.62
C CYS A 30 3.30 -5.21 -1.68
N LEU A 31 4.09 -4.69 -2.62
CA LEU A 31 5.52 -5.00 -2.73
C LEU A 31 6.27 -4.76 -1.40
N GLU A 32 7.22 -5.65 -1.07
CA GLU A 32 8.04 -5.55 0.15
C GLU A 32 8.72 -4.18 0.30
N GLN A 33 9.18 -3.58 -0.81
CA GLN A 33 9.77 -2.24 -0.80
C GLN A 33 8.76 -1.15 -0.43
N GLU A 34 7.53 -1.24 -0.93
CA GLU A 34 6.45 -0.28 -0.62
C GLU A 34 5.97 -0.48 0.82
N ARG A 35 5.80 -1.73 1.25
CA ARG A 35 5.51 -2.09 2.63
C ARG A 35 6.53 -1.50 3.60
N PHE A 36 7.82 -1.70 3.31
CA PHE A 36 8.90 -1.16 4.14
C PHE A 36 8.88 0.37 4.17
N ALA A 37 8.62 1.02 3.03
CA ALA A 37 8.48 2.47 2.96
C ALA A 37 7.30 2.98 3.81
N LEU A 38 6.16 2.29 3.82
CA LEU A 38 5.04 2.63 4.70
C LEU A 38 5.41 2.52 6.18
N LEU A 39 6.10 1.45 6.58
CA LEU A 39 6.57 1.30 7.96
C LEU A 39 7.58 2.40 8.33
N GLN A 40 8.41 2.86 7.40
CA GLN A 40 9.27 4.03 7.62
C GLN A 40 8.52 5.36 7.73
N LEU A 41 7.37 5.49 7.06
CA LEU A 41 6.50 6.67 7.18
C LEU A 41 5.78 6.71 8.54
N LYS A 42 5.40 5.56 9.09
CA LYS A 42 4.64 5.43 10.34
C LYS A 42 5.10 6.38 11.47
N PRO A 43 6.38 6.46 11.88
CA PRO A 43 6.80 7.33 12.98
C PRO A 43 6.61 8.84 12.74
N PHE A 44 6.49 9.28 11.48
CA PHE A 44 6.26 10.70 11.16
C PHE A 44 4.80 11.13 11.31
N PHE A 45 3.88 10.16 11.25
CA PHE A 45 2.44 10.36 11.16
C PHE A 45 1.68 9.70 12.31
N SER A 46 2.22 8.71 13.01
CA SER A 46 1.48 7.91 14.01
C SER A 46 1.53 8.51 15.41
N THR A 47 0.93 9.69 15.60
CA THR A 47 0.90 10.33 16.93
C THR A 47 -0.22 9.81 17.82
N PHE A 48 -1.42 9.54 17.25
CA PHE A 48 -2.60 9.18 18.03
C PHE A 48 -3.16 7.80 17.67
N HIS A 49 -2.27 6.87 17.32
CA HIS A 49 -2.64 5.49 16.96
C HIS A 49 -3.38 5.34 15.62
N GLU A 50 -3.46 6.38 14.77
CA GLU A 50 -4.16 6.28 13.47
C GLU A 50 -3.55 5.27 12.50
N LEU A 51 -2.30 4.87 12.73
CA LEU A 51 -1.56 3.90 11.91
C LEU A 51 -1.25 2.60 12.67
N ASP A 52 -2.01 2.27 13.71
CA ASP A 52 -1.77 1.07 14.52
C ASP A 52 -1.89 -0.24 13.71
N SER A 53 -2.74 -0.26 12.68
CA SER A 53 -2.85 -1.39 11.73
C SER A 53 -1.63 -1.62 10.86
N TRP A 54 -0.69 -0.67 10.80
CA TRP A 54 0.57 -0.80 10.07
C TRP A 54 1.56 -1.62 10.91
N VAL A 55 1.37 -2.94 10.92
CA VAL A 55 2.13 -3.87 11.77
C VAL A 55 3.43 -4.35 11.11
N GLU A 56 4.53 -4.22 11.85
CA GLU A 56 5.86 -4.74 11.48
C GLU A 56 5.97 -6.26 11.62
N GLY A 57 5.22 -6.85 12.56
CA GLY A 57 5.48 -8.19 13.11
C GLY A 57 4.96 -9.40 12.33
N ASP A 58 4.24 -9.20 11.24
CA ASP A 58 3.75 -10.29 10.41
C ASP A 58 4.15 -10.03 8.97
N HIS A 59 5.23 -10.67 8.49
CA HIS A 59 5.73 -10.54 7.11
C HIS A 59 4.65 -10.85 6.05
N ASN A 60 3.51 -11.39 6.48
CA ASN A 60 2.37 -11.72 5.64
C ASN A 60 1.19 -10.73 5.78
N SER A 61 1.33 -9.64 6.55
CA SER A 61 0.29 -8.61 6.64
C SER A 61 0.14 -7.88 5.30
N ASP A 62 -1.05 -7.97 4.73
CA ASP A 62 -1.38 -7.30 3.48
C ASP A 62 -1.54 -5.79 3.73
N CYS A 63 -0.54 -5.01 3.33
CA CYS A 63 -0.57 -3.54 3.40
C CYS A 63 -1.72 -2.92 2.61
N CYS A 64 -2.24 -3.58 1.58
CA CYS A 64 -3.41 -3.12 0.82
C CYS A 64 -4.71 -3.26 1.63
N GLN A 65 -4.66 -3.90 2.80
CA GLN A 65 -5.80 -4.02 3.73
C GLN A 65 -5.65 -3.16 4.98
N TRP A 66 -4.64 -2.28 5.05
CA TRP A 66 -4.44 -1.42 6.22
C TRP A 66 -5.49 -0.29 6.27
N ASP A 67 -6.47 -0.45 7.17
CA ASP A 67 -7.53 0.50 7.60
C ASP A 67 -7.92 1.58 6.58
N LEU A 68 -8.12 1.19 5.32
CA LEU A 68 -8.60 2.04 4.22
C LEU A 68 -7.67 3.20 3.82
N ARG A 69 -6.52 3.36 4.48
CA ARG A 69 -5.56 4.44 4.21
C ARG A 69 -4.57 4.10 3.09
N VAL A 70 -4.52 2.84 2.68
CA VAL A 70 -3.69 2.34 1.58
C VAL A 70 -4.58 1.66 0.55
N GLU A 71 -4.56 2.15 -0.68
CA GLU A 71 -5.20 1.46 -1.80
C GLU A 71 -4.14 0.92 -2.75
N CYS A 72 -4.33 -0.30 -3.21
CA CYS A 72 -3.45 -0.95 -4.17
C CYS A 72 -4.16 -1.23 -5.49
N ASN A 73 -3.40 -1.29 -6.57
CA ASN A 73 -3.87 -1.82 -7.84
C ASN A 73 -4.04 -3.34 -7.77
N ASP A 74 -5.27 -3.83 -7.93
CA ASP A 74 -5.63 -5.26 -7.91
C ASP A 74 -4.86 -6.16 -8.90
N THR A 75 -4.25 -5.58 -9.93
CA THR A 75 -3.52 -6.31 -10.97
C THR A 75 -2.03 -6.38 -10.68
N THR A 76 -1.45 -5.31 -10.12
CA THR A 76 0.00 -5.20 -9.93
C THR A 76 0.44 -5.30 -8.47
N GLY A 77 -0.48 -5.24 -7.50
CA GLY A 77 -0.15 -5.22 -6.07
C GLY A 77 0.67 -3.99 -5.68
N ARG A 78 0.46 -2.86 -6.37
CA ARG A 78 1.22 -1.62 -6.16
C ARG A 78 0.35 -0.59 -5.47
N VAL A 79 0.91 0.16 -4.52
CA VAL A 79 0.20 1.24 -3.86
C VAL A 79 -0.11 2.36 -4.86
N ILE A 80 -1.39 2.72 -4.97
CA ILE A 80 -1.90 3.78 -5.85
C ILE A 80 -2.50 4.96 -5.08
N LEU A 81 -2.90 4.76 -3.82
CA LEU A 81 -3.41 5.83 -2.96
C LEU A 81 -2.83 5.68 -1.55
N LEU A 82 -2.43 6.82 -0.98
CA LEU A 82 -2.09 6.96 0.42
C LEU A 82 -2.87 8.10 1.06
N ASP A 83 -3.68 7.76 2.05
CA ASP A 83 -4.44 8.71 2.86
C ASP A 83 -3.80 8.83 4.24
N LEU A 84 -3.09 9.95 4.44
CA LEU A 84 -2.50 10.32 5.73
C LEU A 84 -3.20 11.55 6.33
N TYR A 85 -4.44 11.84 5.93
CA TYR A 85 -5.25 12.93 6.46
C TYR A 85 -5.27 12.89 8.00
N ASP A 86 -4.90 14.03 8.60
CA ASP A 86 -4.94 14.31 10.04
C ASP A 86 -4.35 13.20 10.92
N THR A 87 -3.33 12.48 10.43
CA THR A 87 -2.71 11.37 11.17
C THR A 87 -1.74 11.89 12.23
N ARG A 88 -1.00 12.95 11.94
CA ARG A 88 -0.10 13.55 12.94
C ARG A 88 -0.86 14.30 14.04
N GLY A 89 -2.10 14.70 13.76
CA GLY A 89 -2.97 15.53 14.58
C GLY A 89 -2.41 16.93 14.87
N TRP A 90 -3.31 17.91 15.00
CA TRP A 90 -2.93 19.27 15.35
C TRP A 90 -2.62 19.40 16.86
N ASN A 91 -1.44 18.97 17.29
CA ASN A 91 -0.94 19.31 18.62
C ASN A 91 -0.09 20.59 18.55
N SER A 92 -0.50 21.64 19.27
CA SER A 92 0.25 22.90 19.39
C SER A 92 1.70 22.72 19.90
N GLU A 93 2.00 21.58 20.53
CA GLU A 93 3.34 21.24 21.02
C GLU A 93 4.26 20.64 19.93
N MET A 94 3.71 20.06 18.85
CA MET A 94 4.52 19.44 17.80
C MET A 94 5.08 20.43 16.78
N GLY A 95 4.46 21.61 16.68
CA GLY A 95 4.85 22.66 15.76
C GLY A 95 4.75 22.27 14.29
N GLU A 96 5.06 23.24 13.44
CA GLU A 96 5.21 23.00 12.01
C GLU A 96 6.45 22.13 11.74
N TRP A 97 6.39 21.33 10.68
CA TRP A 97 7.52 20.49 10.27
C TRP A 97 7.71 20.48 8.76
N TYR A 98 8.89 20.02 8.36
CA TYR A 98 9.26 19.91 6.95
C TYR A 98 9.28 18.44 6.54
N LEU A 99 8.54 18.13 5.47
CA LEU A 99 8.42 16.80 4.92
C LEU A 99 9.57 16.53 3.95
N ASN A 100 10.24 15.38 4.06
CA ASN A 100 11.16 14.94 3.02
C ASN A 100 10.38 14.20 1.93
N ALA A 101 10.21 14.82 0.77
CA ALA A 101 9.47 14.24 -0.34
C ALA A 101 10.09 12.92 -0.86
N SER A 102 11.40 12.69 -0.62
CA SER A 102 12.06 11.46 -1.04
C SER A 102 11.51 10.20 -0.35
N LEU A 103 10.81 10.35 0.79
CA LEU A 103 10.17 9.25 1.49
C LEU A 103 9.09 8.56 0.64
N PHE A 104 8.53 9.27 -0.35
CA PHE A 104 7.52 8.71 -1.26
C PHE A 104 8.10 8.09 -2.54
N SER A 105 9.42 8.15 -2.74
CA SER A 105 10.07 7.61 -3.95
C SER A 105 9.85 6.10 -4.21
N PRO A 106 9.63 5.23 -3.20
CA PRO A 106 9.34 3.81 -3.44
C PRO A 106 7.97 3.57 -4.09
N PHE A 107 7.00 4.49 -3.93
CA PHE A 107 5.63 4.35 -4.44
C PHE A 107 5.53 4.83 -5.89
N GLN A 108 6.14 4.09 -6.82
CA GLN A 108 6.26 4.51 -8.23
C GLN A 108 4.92 4.60 -8.98
N GLN A 109 3.87 3.96 -8.47
CA GLN A 109 2.52 4.01 -9.06
C GLN A 109 1.54 4.84 -8.22
N LEU A 110 2.03 5.62 -7.26
CA LEU A 110 1.18 6.48 -6.44
C LEU A 110 0.48 7.54 -7.32
N GLN A 111 -0.84 7.57 -7.26
CA GLN A 111 -1.69 8.49 -8.01
C GLN A 111 -2.34 9.54 -7.11
N SER A 112 -2.61 9.17 -5.86
CA SER A 112 -3.25 10.04 -4.87
C SER A 112 -2.48 10.00 -3.55
N LEU A 113 -2.25 11.16 -2.96
CA LEU A 113 -1.58 11.33 -1.68
C LEU A 113 -2.26 12.46 -0.90
N ASP A 114 -2.95 12.11 0.16
CA ASP A 114 -3.55 13.07 1.09
C ASP A 114 -2.61 13.26 2.30
N LEU A 115 -2.13 14.49 2.48
CA LEU A 115 -1.30 14.91 3.60
C LEU A 115 -1.97 16.03 4.42
N SER A 116 -3.24 16.30 4.16
CA SER A 116 -3.95 17.43 4.72
C SER A 116 -4.05 17.31 6.25
N PHE A 117 -4.10 18.48 6.90
CA PHE A 117 -4.18 18.61 8.37
C PHE A 117 -3.00 18.05 9.18
N ASN A 118 -1.85 17.78 8.56
CA ASN A 118 -0.64 17.31 9.28
C ASN A 118 0.35 18.40 9.72
N GLY A 119 0.04 19.70 9.55
CA GLY A 119 0.92 20.80 9.99
C GLY A 119 2.25 20.91 9.21
N ILE A 120 2.24 20.56 7.92
CA ILE A 120 3.43 20.61 7.06
C ILE A 120 3.67 22.06 6.61
N ALA A 121 4.81 22.65 7.01
CA ALA A 121 5.21 23.99 6.60
C ALA A 121 5.89 24.03 5.22
N GLY A 122 6.44 22.90 4.76
CA GLY A 122 7.06 22.80 3.46
C GLY A 122 7.74 21.45 3.23
N CYS A 123 8.30 21.29 2.03
CA CYS A 123 9.06 20.11 1.65
C CYS A 123 10.57 20.42 1.61
N VAL A 124 11.39 19.50 2.10
CA VAL A 124 12.83 19.53 1.87
C VAL A 124 13.08 18.83 0.54
N GLU A 125 13.45 19.60 -0.49
CA GLU A 125 13.93 19.03 -1.74
C GLU A 125 15.35 18.50 -1.52
N ASN A 126 15.51 17.18 -1.56
CA ASN A 126 16.79 16.61 -1.95
C ASN A 126 16.84 16.71 -3.47
N GLU A 127 17.69 17.61 -3.98
CA GLU A 127 18.07 17.82 -5.39
C GLU A 127 17.75 16.59 -6.28
N GLY A 128 16.60 16.58 -6.99
CA GLY A 128 16.36 15.57 -8.03
C GLY A 128 14.95 15.04 -8.27
N LEU A 129 13.89 15.51 -7.61
CA LEU A 129 12.52 15.07 -7.93
C LEU A 129 11.78 16.10 -8.77
N LEU A 130 11.35 15.68 -9.97
CA LEU A 130 10.44 16.43 -10.84
C LEU A 130 9.16 16.82 -10.06
N PRO A 131 8.51 17.94 -10.39
CA PRO A 131 7.30 18.37 -9.72
C PRO A 131 6.22 17.31 -9.98
N LEU A 132 5.96 16.47 -8.98
CA LEU A 132 4.81 15.58 -8.99
C LEU A 132 3.57 16.48 -9.08
N PRO A 133 2.62 16.20 -9.99
CA PRO A 133 1.28 16.75 -9.85
C PRO A 133 0.61 16.00 -8.71
N LEU A 134 1.03 16.28 -7.46
CA LEU A 134 0.30 15.88 -6.28
C LEU A 134 -0.96 16.74 -6.26
N ILE A 135 -2.09 16.13 -6.58
CA ILE A 135 -3.38 16.68 -6.18
C ILE A 135 -3.39 16.54 -4.65
N LEU A 136 -2.89 17.58 -3.98
CA LEU A 136 -3.19 17.83 -2.58
C LEU A 136 -4.69 18.12 -2.52
N VAL A 137 -5.49 17.16 -2.05
CA VAL A 137 -6.88 17.41 -1.63
C VAL A 137 -6.88 17.91 -0.20
#